data_AF-A0A2E0SMI3-F1
#
_entry.id   AF-A0A2E0SMI3-F1
#
_cell.length_a   1.000
_cell.length_b   1.000
_cell.length_c   1.000
_cell.angle_alpha   90.00
_cell.angle_beta   90.00
_cell.angle_gamma   90.00
#
_symmetry.space_group_name_H-M   'P 1'
#
loop_
_entity.id
_entity.type
_entity.pdbx_description
1 polymer ?
#
loop_
_entity_poly.entity_id
_entity_poly.type
_entity_poly.pdbx_seq_one_letter_code
_entity_poly.pdbx_strand_id
1 'polypeptide(L)'
;RSNNATETVTFNTDDHSYSFSSFKSMNRPSDVYTVWLDESPHNTQITSFLHSDDGSSISFNGFGIPDCTLEITITSGSESKTITVEDITGRVEIAD
;
A
#
# COMPACT_ATOMS: atom_id res chain seq x y z
N ARG A 1 19.73 9.86 4.81
CA ARG A 1 19.18 10.25 3.49
C ARG A 1 17.95 11.10 3.77
N SER A 2 18.01 12.41 3.53
CA SER A 2 16.80 13.24 3.51
C SER A 2 16.30 13.21 2.08
N ASN A 3 15.37 12.30 1.78
CA ASN A 3 14.80 12.18 0.45
C ASN A 3 13.42 12.84 0.49
N ASN A 4 13.33 14.12 0.12
CA ASN A 4 12.06 14.77 -0.23
C ASN A 4 11.46 14.21 -1.54
N ALA A 5 11.78 12.96 -1.88
CA ALA A 5 11.34 12.32 -3.11
C ALA A 5 9.94 11.74 -2.88
N THR A 6 9.07 11.90 -3.87
CA THR A 6 7.80 11.21 -3.92
C THR A 6 8.03 9.71 -4.09
N GLU A 7 7.24 8.90 -3.38
CA GLU A 7 7.21 7.46 -3.51
C GLU A 7 5.81 7.01 -3.92
N THR A 8 5.70 6.20 -4.97
CA THR A 8 4.42 5.62 -5.36
C THR A 8 4.33 4.18 -4.86
N VAL A 9 3.25 3.90 -4.12
CA VAL A 9 2.87 2.54 -3.72
C VAL A 9 1.76 2.07 -4.64
N THR A 10 1.92 0.88 -5.22
CA THR A 10 0.88 0.25 -6.05
C THR A 10 0.34 -0.99 -5.33
N PHE A 11 -0.97 -1.05 -5.15
CA PHE A 11 -1.70 -2.15 -4.54
C PHE A 11 -2.37 -3.00 -5.61
N ASN A 12 -2.37 -4.31 -5.43
CA ASN A 12 -3.04 -5.25 -6.31
C ASN A 12 -3.96 -6.11 -5.47
N THR A 13 -5.27 -5.91 -5.64
CA THR A 13 -6.32 -6.67 -4.96
C THR A 13 -6.46 -8.10 -5.49
N ASP A 14 -6.11 -8.33 -6.76
CA ASP A 14 -6.21 -9.65 -7.40
C ASP A 14 -5.09 -10.58 -6.92
N ASP A 15 -3.86 -10.06 -6.85
CA ASP A 15 -2.67 -10.79 -6.40
C ASP A 15 -2.33 -10.55 -4.92
N HIS A 16 -3.22 -9.90 -4.17
CA HIS A 16 -3.08 -9.57 -2.74
C HIS A 16 -1.68 -9.07 -2.36
N SER A 17 -1.18 -8.08 -3.11
CA SER A 17 0.19 -7.60 -2.99
C SER A 17 0.29 -6.09 -3.09
N TYR A 18 1.43 -5.56 -2.69
CA TYR A 18 1.78 -4.16 -2.96
C TYR A 18 3.26 -4.02 -3.31
N SER A 19 3.60 -2.95 -4.01
CA SER A 19 4.96 -2.68 -4.47
C SER A 19 5.30 -1.20 -4.37
N PHE A 20 6.60 -0.90 -4.32
CA PHE A 20 7.11 0.46 -4.22
C PHE A 20 7.93 0.83 -5.46
N SER A 21 7.64 1.96 -6.07
CA SER A 21 8.31 2.43 -7.28
C SER A 21 9.84 2.51 -7.18
N SER A 22 10.40 2.87 -6.02
CA SER A 22 11.85 3.09 -5.84
C SER A 22 12.61 1.89 -5.29
N PHE A 23 11.93 0.89 -4.73
CA PHE A 23 12.59 -0.29 -4.18
C PHE A 23 12.70 -1.38 -5.24
N LYS A 24 13.92 -1.86 -5.44
CA LYS A 24 14.20 -2.99 -6.32
C LYS A 24 14.33 -4.27 -5.52
N SER A 25 13.90 -5.38 -6.10
CA SER A 25 14.10 -6.68 -5.49
C SER A 25 15.60 -6.95 -5.31
N MET A 26 15.98 -7.33 -4.10
CA MET A 26 17.38 -7.62 -3.76
C MET A 26 17.93 -8.81 -4.56
N ASN A 27 17.06 -9.77 -4.88
CA ASN A 27 17.43 -10.98 -5.63
C ASN A 27 17.30 -10.80 -7.15
N ARG A 28 16.50 -9.81 -7.59
CA ARG A 28 16.25 -9.49 -9.00
C ARG A 28 16.23 -7.97 -9.19
N PRO A 29 17.38 -7.30 -9.32
CA PRO A 29 17.44 -5.83 -9.35
C PRO A 29 16.70 -5.16 -10.51
N SER A 30 16.34 -5.91 -11.56
CA SER A 30 15.46 -5.47 -12.65
C SER A 30 14.01 -5.28 -12.20
N ASP A 31 13.60 -6.03 -11.16
CA ASP A 31 12.22 -6.14 -10.74
C ASP A 31 11.95 -5.15 -9.61
N VAL A 32 10.69 -4.72 -9.53
CA VAL A 32 10.21 -3.93 -8.39
C VAL A 32 10.13 -4.85 -7.16
N TYR A 33 10.43 -4.30 -5.99
CA TYR A 33 10.18 -5.01 -4.75
C TYR A 33 8.67 -5.06 -4.50
N THR A 34 8.12 -6.27 -4.52
CA THR A 34 6.72 -6.57 -4.24
C THR A 34 6.62 -7.35 -2.94
N VAL A 35 5.58 -7.06 -2.17
CA VAL A 35 5.20 -7.78 -0.95
C VAL A 35 3.90 -8.49 -1.23
N TRP A 36 3.92 -9.82 -1.15
CA TRP A 36 2.75 -10.68 -1.27
C TRP A 36 2.22 -10.97 0.14
N LEU A 37 0.94 -10.69 0.37
CA LEU A 37 0.31 -10.83 1.68
C LEU A 37 -0.38 -12.19 1.86
N ASP A 38 -0.74 -12.84 0.76
CA ASP A 38 -1.41 -14.13 0.73
C ASP A 38 -0.44 -15.29 0.98
N GLU A 39 0.87 -15.07 0.81
CA GLU A 39 1.89 -16.06 1.11
C GLU A 39 1.94 -16.42 2.61
N SER A 40 2.27 -17.68 2.88
CA SER A 40 2.53 -18.15 4.24
C SER A 40 3.71 -17.40 4.85
N PRO A 41 3.62 -16.93 6.13
CA PRO A 41 2.60 -17.28 7.13
C PRO A 41 1.41 -16.33 7.20
N HIS A 42 1.37 -15.29 6.38
CA HIS A 42 0.45 -14.17 6.54
C HIS A 42 -0.97 -14.51 6.10
N ASN A 43 -1.16 -15.27 5.01
CA ASN A 43 -2.47 -15.70 4.49
C ASN A 43 -3.51 -14.57 4.51
N THR A 44 -3.08 -13.37 4.11
CA THR A 44 -3.80 -12.12 4.25
C THR A 44 -4.13 -11.58 2.86
N GLN A 45 -5.32 -11.02 2.70
CA GLN A 45 -5.84 -10.54 1.44
C GLN A 45 -6.11 -9.06 1.50
N ILE A 46 -5.76 -8.33 0.44
CA ILE A 46 -6.28 -6.99 0.20
C ILE A 46 -7.65 -7.18 -0.45
N THR A 47 -8.71 -6.91 0.29
CA THR A 47 -10.10 -7.16 -0.16
C THR A 47 -10.76 -5.91 -0.72
N SER A 48 -10.25 -4.73 -0.36
CA SER A 48 -10.68 -3.45 -0.94
C SER A 48 -9.52 -2.47 -1.00
N PHE A 49 -9.45 -1.74 -2.10
CA PHE A 49 -8.60 -0.57 -2.25
C PHE A 49 -9.47 0.55 -2.83
N LEU A 50 -9.74 1.56 -2.02
CA LEU A 50 -10.51 2.74 -2.41
C LEU A 50 -9.59 3.95 -2.32
N HIS A 51 -9.51 4.67 -3.42
CA HIS A 51 -8.94 6.01 -3.50
C HIS A 51 -9.71 6.78 -4.58
N SER A 52 -9.53 8.10 -4.67
CA SER A 52 -10.44 8.97 -5.41
C SER A 52 -10.44 8.79 -6.94
N ASP A 53 -9.41 8.14 -7.50
CA ASP A 53 -9.11 8.23 -8.94
C ASP A 53 -9.12 6.87 -9.68
N ASP A 54 -9.82 5.84 -9.15
CA ASP A 54 -9.98 4.48 -9.75
C ASP A 54 -8.69 3.71 -10.10
N GLY A 55 -7.51 4.31 -9.91
CA GLY A 55 -6.21 3.66 -10.04
C GLY A 55 -5.91 2.63 -8.94
N SER A 56 -4.78 1.95 -9.08
CA SER A 56 -4.26 0.99 -8.11
C SER A 56 -3.05 1.53 -7.34
N SER A 57 -2.77 2.82 -7.45
CA SER A 57 -1.53 3.43 -6.97
C SER A 57 -1.78 4.76 -6.27
N ILE A 58 -0.97 5.04 -5.26
CA ILE A 58 -1.00 6.27 -4.48
C ILE A 58 0.41 6.83 -4.30
N SER A 59 0.55 8.15 -4.39
CA SER A 59 1.87 8.80 -4.26
C SER A 59 1.99 9.53 -2.94
N PHE A 60 3.01 9.18 -2.16
CA PHE A 60 3.35 9.86 -0.92
C PHE A 60 4.46 10.86 -1.16
N ASN A 61 4.33 12.07 -0.63
CA ASN A 61 5.44 13.01 -0.61
C ASN A 61 6.52 12.58 0.41
N GLY A 62 7.65 13.31 0.44
CA GLY A 62 8.75 13.01 1.37
C GLY A 62 8.42 13.12 2.87
N PHE A 63 7.21 13.54 3.24
CA PHE A 63 6.70 13.58 4.61
C PHE A 63 5.67 12.48 4.91
N GLY A 64 5.38 11.59 3.95
CA GLY A 64 4.39 10.52 4.11
C GLY A 64 2.95 10.96 3.96
N ILE A 65 2.70 12.14 3.38
CA ILE A 65 1.34 12.61 3.07
C ILE A 65 0.98 12.12 1.66
N PRO A 66 -0.13 11.39 1.48
CA PRO A 66 -0.56 10.93 0.17
C PRO A 66 -1.15 12.06 -0.67
N ASP A 67 -1.20 11.85 -1.98
CA ASP A 67 -1.85 12.75 -2.95
C ASP A 67 -3.39 12.75 -2.86
N CYS A 68 -3.97 11.71 -2.28
CA CYS A 68 -5.41 11.58 -2.02
C CYS A 68 -5.66 10.73 -0.76
N THR A 69 -6.86 10.85 -0.18
CA THR A 69 -7.25 10.00 0.95
C THR A 69 -7.30 8.55 0.50
N LEU A 70 -6.63 7.69 1.25
CA LEU A 70 -6.53 6.26 1.01
C LEU A 70 -7.42 5.49 1.96
N GLU A 71 -8.11 4.46 1.46
CA GLU A 71 -8.75 3.45 2.29
C GLU A 71 -8.42 2.03 1.76
N ILE A 72 -7.90 1.17 2.64
CA ILE A 72 -7.56 -0.22 2.31
C ILE A 72 -8.22 -1.14 3.31
N THR A 73 -8.97 -2.13 2.83
CA THR A 73 -9.45 -3.23 3.67
C THR A 73 -8.58 -4.44 3.48
N ILE A 74 -8.10 -4.98 4.59
CA ILE A 74 -7.28 -6.17 4.66
C ILE A 74 -8.01 -7.23 5.46
N THR A 75 -8.01 -8.46 4.99
CA THR A 75 -8.67 -9.60 5.64
C THR A 75 -7.67 -10.71 5.91
N SER A 76 -7.69 -11.27 7.12
CA SER A 76 -6.92 -12.45 7.50
C SER A 76 -7.86 -13.45 8.18
N GLY A 77 -8.15 -14.56 7.50
CA GLY A 77 -9.18 -15.50 7.94
C GLY A 77 -10.55 -14.84 8.03
N SER A 78 -11.11 -14.73 9.24
CA SER A 78 -12.40 -14.09 9.51
C SER A 78 -12.30 -12.65 10.03
N GLU A 79 -11.08 -12.16 10.29
CA GLU A 79 -10.85 -10.80 10.77
C GLU A 79 -10.62 -9.87 9.59
N SER A 80 -11.19 -8.68 9.65
CA SER A 80 -10.92 -7.61 8.69
C SER A 80 -10.50 -6.34 9.43
N LYS A 81 -9.69 -5.53 8.76
CA LYS A 81 -9.28 -4.21 9.22
C LYS A 81 -9.34 -3.25 8.06
N THR A 82 -9.82 -2.04 8.32
CA THR A 82 -9.77 -0.93 7.36
C THR A 82 -8.71 0.06 7.81
N ILE A 83 -7.78 0.36 6.92
CA ILE A 83 -6.71 1.33 7.10
C ILE A 83 -7.05 2.56 6.29
N THR A 84 -7.14 3.72 6.94
CA THR A 84 -7.37 5.00 6.28
C THR A 84 -6.13 5.88 6.45
N VAL A 85 -5.70 6.55 5.37
CA VAL A 85 -4.63 7.56 5.41
C VAL A 85 -5.17 8.88 4.86
N GLU A 86 -5.16 9.92 5.70
CA GLU A 86 -5.65 11.25 5.35
C GLU A 86 -4.64 12.02 4.47
N ASP A 87 -5.11 12.66 3.40
CA ASP A 87 -4.30 13.44 2.44
C ASP A 87 -3.82 14.81 2.91
N ILE A 88 -4.29 15.29 4.06
CA ILE A 88 -3.84 16.57 4.62
C ILE A 88 -2.63 16.36 5.52
N THR A 89 -2.70 15.37 6.41
CA THR A 89 -1.69 15.18 7.46
C THR A 89 -0.87 13.90 7.31
N GLY A 90 -1.29 12.96 6.46
CA GLY A 90 -0.72 11.62 6.43
C GLY A 90 -1.09 10.78 7.67
N ARG A 91 -2.05 11.22 8.48
CA ARG A 91 -2.51 10.48 9.67
C ARG A 91 -3.08 9.14 9.23
N VAL A 92 -2.61 8.09 9.89
CA VAL A 92 -3.09 6.72 9.72
C VAL A 92 -4.10 6.38 10.80
N GLU A 93 -5.21 5.78 10.39
CA GLU A 93 -6.21 5.19 11.28
C GLU A 93 -6.45 3.73 10.90
N ILE A 94 -6.65 2.87 11.91
CA ILE A 94 -6.91 1.44 11.73
C ILE A 94 -8.19 1.11 12.49
N ALA A 95 -9.22 0.67 11.76
CA ALA A 95 -10.52 0.29 12.28
C ALA A 95 -10.80 -1.21 12.05
N ASP A 96 -11.75 -1.75 12.79
CA ASP A 96 -12.38 -3.07 12.58
C ASP A 96 -13.38 -3.04 11.43
#